data_AF-B6TFF3-F1
#
_entry.id   AF-B6TFF3-F1
#
_cell.length_a   1.000
_cell.length_b   1.000
_cell.length_c   1.000
_cell.angle_alpha   90.00
_cell.angle_beta   90.00
_cell.angle_gamma   90.00
#
_symmetry.space_group_name_H-M   'P 1'
#
loop_
_entity.id
_entity.type
_entity.pdbx_description
1 polymer ?
#
loop_
_entity_poly.entity_id
_entity_poly.type
_entity_poly.pdbx_seq_one_letter_code
_entity_poly.pdbx_strand_id
1 'polypeptide(L)'
;MALPVAKLGTLALRTLSKPIASRLKSQAAVHPKFRNFIIAIAQANHQITTKIQRRIYEHATDVAIRPLDEQKAVQAATDLIGEAFIFSVAVAALIFEVQRNARSEARKEEARRQELEELKRREESIAKELEDLKLKLSEIEQLAKGRGLTGILNLKRVHGTEVGKAAAPLRE
;
A
#
# COMPACT_ATOMS: atom_id res chain seq x y z
N MET A 1 8.63 7.58 -7.24
CA MET A 1 8.15 7.14 -8.58
C MET A 1 6.80 7.78 -8.93
N ALA A 2 6.63 9.11 -8.87
CA ALA A 2 5.32 9.78 -9.06
C ALA A 2 5.07 10.29 -10.50
N LEU A 3 6.12 10.33 -11.33
CA LEU A 3 6.09 10.87 -12.68
C LEU A 3 5.30 10.04 -13.73
N PRO A 4 5.21 8.70 -13.66
CA PRO A 4 4.50 7.92 -14.68
C PRO A 4 2.98 8.11 -14.62
N VAL A 5 2.40 8.11 -13.41
CA VAL A 5 0.94 8.17 -13.22
C VAL A 5 0.39 9.55 -13.58
N ALA A 6 1.07 10.63 -13.20
CA ALA A 6 0.66 11.98 -13.56
C ALA A 6 0.64 12.20 -15.09
N LYS A 7 1.64 11.69 -15.81
CA LYS A 7 1.73 11.76 -17.27
C LYS A 7 0.66 10.90 -17.96
N LEU A 8 0.39 9.71 -17.44
CA LEU A 8 -0.70 8.86 -17.94
C LEU A 8 -2.06 9.50 -17.70
N GLY A 9 -2.27 10.15 -16.55
CA GLY A 9 -3.48 10.91 -16.26
C GLY A 9 -3.69 12.08 -17.22
N THR A 10 -2.64 12.84 -17.53
CA THR A 10 -2.74 13.94 -18.52
C THR A 10 -2.98 13.42 -19.94
N LEU A 11 -2.39 12.28 -20.32
CA LEU A 11 -2.65 11.65 -21.62
C LEU A 11 -4.06 11.07 -21.71
N ALA A 12 -4.56 10.45 -20.64
CA ALA A 12 -5.92 9.91 -20.57
C ALA A 12 -6.95 11.03 -20.65
N LEU A 13 -6.75 12.14 -19.93
CA LEU A 13 -7.53 13.37 -20.10
C LEU A 13 -7.53 13.80 -21.57
N ARG A 14 -6.36 14.01 -22.16
CA ARG A 14 -6.27 14.50 -23.54
C ARG A 14 -6.91 13.54 -24.57
N THR A 15 -6.82 12.23 -24.34
CA THR A 15 -7.33 11.19 -25.24
C THR A 15 -8.83 10.96 -25.07
N LEU A 16 -9.37 11.08 -23.86
CA LEU A 16 -10.79 10.81 -23.58
C LEU A 16 -11.64 12.08 -23.65
N SER A 17 -11.12 13.25 -23.30
CA SER A 17 -11.88 14.51 -23.32
C SER A 17 -12.40 14.87 -24.71
N LYS A 18 -11.60 14.70 -25.77
CA LYS A 18 -12.03 15.03 -27.15
C LYS A 18 -13.17 14.15 -27.69
N PRO A 19 -13.06 12.80 -27.67
CA PRO A 19 -14.13 11.94 -28.18
C PRO A 19 -15.38 12.01 -27.32
N ILE A 20 -15.24 12.12 -26.00
CA ILE A 20 -16.38 12.30 -25.09
C ILE A 20 -17.08 13.62 -25.40
N ALA A 21 -16.32 14.71 -25.58
CA ALA A 21 -16.92 16.00 -25.90
C ALA A 21 -17.65 16.02 -27.24
N SER A 22 -17.08 15.37 -28.26
CA SER A 22 -17.72 15.21 -29.56
C SER A 22 -19.03 14.41 -29.48
N ARG A 23 -19.03 13.31 -28.72
CA ARG A 23 -20.22 12.44 -28.52
C ARG A 23 -21.33 13.15 -27.76
N LEU A 24 -21.01 13.83 -26.66
CA LEU A 24 -21.96 14.60 -25.86
C LEU A 24 -22.60 15.74 -26.66
N LYS A 25 -21.79 16.47 -27.44
CA LYS A 25 -22.29 17.54 -28.32
C LYS A 25 -23.21 17.01 -29.42
N SER A 26 -22.85 15.89 -30.05
CA SER A 26 -23.69 15.22 -31.05
C SER A 26 -25.01 14.74 -30.44
N GLN A 27 -24.97 14.12 -29.26
CA GLN A 27 -26.18 13.63 -28.58
C GLN A 27 -27.08 14.78 -28.11
N ALA A 28 -26.51 15.90 -27.66
CA ALA A 28 -27.25 17.11 -27.28
C ALA A 28 -27.88 17.82 -28.49
N ALA A 29 -27.28 17.69 -29.69
CA ALA A 29 -27.87 18.20 -30.92
C ALA A 29 -29.07 17.37 -31.38
N VAL A 30 -29.04 16.05 -31.15
CA VAL A 30 -30.09 15.12 -31.61
C VAL A 30 -31.25 14.99 -30.61
N HIS A 31 -30.99 15.07 -29.30
CA HIS A 31 -32.01 14.83 -28.28
C HIS A 31 -32.30 16.07 -27.40
N PRO A 32 -33.47 16.71 -27.55
CA PRO A 32 -33.84 17.90 -26.77
C PRO A 32 -33.92 17.65 -25.26
N LYS A 33 -34.41 16.48 -24.84
CA LYS A 33 -34.46 16.09 -23.41
C LYS A 33 -33.06 16.01 -22.81
N PHE A 34 -32.11 15.48 -23.57
CA PHE A 34 -30.71 15.37 -23.16
C PHE A 34 -30.02 16.74 -23.13
N ARG A 35 -30.30 17.60 -24.12
CA ARG A 35 -29.86 19.00 -24.14
C ARG A 35 -30.29 19.75 -22.87
N ASN A 36 -31.57 19.67 -22.53
CA ASN A 36 -32.12 20.32 -21.34
C ASN A 36 -31.51 19.77 -20.04
N PHE A 37 -31.26 18.47 -19.97
CA PHE A 37 -30.58 17.84 -18.83
C PHE A 37 -29.14 18.36 -18.65
N ILE A 38 -28.37 18.42 -19.74
CA ILE A 38 -27.00 18.97 -19.75
C ILE A 38 -26.99 20.43 -19.33
N ILE A 39 -27.90 21.25 -19.88
CA ILE A 39 -28.04 22.66 -19.51
C ILE A 39 -28.40 22.80 -18.03
N ALA A 40 -29.31 21.97 -17.51
CA ALA A 40 -29.68 21.97 -16.10
C ALA A 40 -28.48 21.64 -15.18
N ILE A 41 -27.66 20.65 -15.56
CA ILE A 41 -26.41 20.34 -14.83
C ILE A 41 -25.44 21.51 -14.89
N ALA A 42 -25.22 22.11 -16.06
CA ALA A 42 -24.32 23.24 -16.21
C ALA A 42 -24.76 24.44 -15.36
N GLN A 43 -26.05 24.75 -15.37
CA GLN A 43 -26.62 25.83 -14.59
C GLN A 43 -26.58 25.54 -13.08
N ALA A 44 -26.91 24.31 -12.66
CA ALA A 44 -26.82 23.91 -11.26
C ALA A 44 -25.38 24.01 -10.76
N ASN A 45 -24.41 23.50 -11.53
CA ASN A 45 -23.00 23.59 -11.18
C ASN A 45 -22.55 25.06 -11.08
N HIS A 46 -22.88 25.90 -12.05
CA HIS A 46 -22.55 27.32 -12.03
C HIS A 46 -23.13 28.03 -10.79
N GLN A 47 -24.40 27.76 -10.47
CA GLN A 47 -25.03 28.32 -9.28
C GLN A 47 -24.36 27.87 -7.99
N ILE A 48 -23.99 26.59 -7.88
CA ILE A 48 -23.30 26.04 -6.70
C ILE A 48 -21.92 26.69 -6.56
N THR A 49 -21.10 26.70 -7.63
CA THR A 49 -19.75 27.29 -7.60
C THR A 49 -19.80 28.75 -7.20
N THR A 50 -20.69 29.55 -7.79
CA THR A 50 -20.82 30.98 -7.46
C THR A 50 -21.34 31.19 -6.05
N LYS A 51 -22.28 30.38 -5.54
CA LYS A 51 -22.75 30.44 -4.15
C LYS A 51 -21.63 30.13 -3.15
N ILE A 52 -20.83 29.10 -3.43
CA ILE A 52 -19.69 28.71 -2.58
C ILE A 52 -18.63 29.82 -2.59
N GLN A 53 -18.26 30.32 -3.77
CA GLN A 53 -17.29 31.42 -3.89
C GLN A 53 -17.75 32.68 -3.14
N ARG A 54 -19.02 33.10 -3.29
CA ARG A 54 -19.59 34.26 -2.57
C ARG A 54 -19.70 34.05 -1.06
N ARG A 55 -19.75 32.80 -0.58
CA ARG A 55 -19.77 32.50 0.86
C ARG A 55 -18.38 32.50 1.47
N ILE A 56 -17.36 32.15 0.69
CA ILE A 56 -15.96 32.12 1.12
C ILE A 56 -15.32 33.50 1.01
N TYR A 57 -15.61 34.23 -0.07
CA TYR A 57 -15.23 35.63 -0.23
C TYR A 57 -16.37 36.48 0.31
N GLU A 58 -16.15 37.15 1.44
CA GLU A 58 -17.09 37.96 2.24
C GLU A 58 -17.73 39.17 1.50
N HIS A 59 -17.79 39.14 0.17
CA HIS A 59 -18.45 40.11 -0.69
C HIS A 59 -19.77 39.52 -1.15
N ALA A 60 -20.83 39.82 -0.39
CA ALA A 60 -22.21 39.54 -0.75
C ALA A 60 -22.64 40.42 -1.95
N THR A 61 -22.13 40.12 -3.14
CA THR A 61 -22.72 40.68 -4.37
C THR A 61 -24.01 39.90 -4.64
N ASP A 62 -25.13 40.46 -4.20
CA ASP A 62 -26.49 39.91 -4.38
C ASP A 62 -27.00 40.14 -5.81
N VAL A 63 -26.15 39.84 -6.79
CA VAL A 63 -26.47 39.97 -8.21
C VAL A 63 -26.96 38.62 -8.72
N ALA A 64 -28.14 38.64 -9.34
CA ALA A 64 -28.73 37.49 -10.00
C ALA A 64 -27.70 36.84 -10.94
N ILE A 65 -27.45 35.55 -10.74
CA ILE A 65 -26.52 34.77 -11.55
C ILE A 65 -27.12 34.68 -12.95
N ARG A 66 -26.48 35.35 -13.93
CA ARG A 66 -26.95 35.33 -15.32
C ARG A 66 -26.84 33.90 -15.85
N PRO A 67 -27.91 33.32 -16.43
CA PRO A 67 -27.83 32.00 -17.04
C PRO A 67 -26.78 32.01 -18.15
N LEU A 68 -26.00 30.94 -18.25
CA LEU A 68 -25.05 30.77 -19.35
C LEU A 68 -25.80 30.69 -20.68
N ASP A 69 -25.18 31.27 -21.71
CA ASP A 69 -25.59 31.04 -23.09
C ASP A 69 -25.65 29.54 -23.40
N GLU A 70 -26.62 29.12 -24.18
CA GLU A 70 -26.95 27.71 -24.39
C GLU A 70 -25.74 26.91 -24.92
N GLN A 71 -24.94 27.51 -25.80
CA GLN A 71 -23.74 26.87 -26.33
C GLN A 71 -22.66 26.68 -25.24
N LYS A 72 -22.49 27.67 -24.36
CA LYS A 72 -21.53 27.60 -23.25
C LYS A 72 -21.98 26.62 -22.18
N ALA A 73 -23.28 26.53 -21.91
CA ALA A 73 -23.84 25.55 -20.98
C ALA A 73 -23.60 24.12 -21.48
N VAL A 74 -23.82 23.86 -22.77
CA VAL A 74 -23.55 22.54 -23.37
C VAL A 74 -22.07 22.19 -23.27
N GLN A 75 -21.16 23.13 -23.55
CA GLN A 75 -19.72 22.88 -23.40
C GLN A 75 -19.33 22.60 -21.94
N ALA A 76 -19.78 23.43 -20.99
CA ALA A 76 -19.43 23.28 -19.58
C ALA A 76 -19.91 21.94 -18.99
N ALA A 77 -21.14 21.51 -19.32
CA ALA A 77 -21.63 20.22 -18.85
C ALA A 77 -20.95 19.04 -19.58
N THR A 78 -20.55 19.23 -20.84
CA THR A 78 -19.77 18.23 -21.58
C THR A 78 -18.40 17.99 -20.93
N ASP A 79 -17.69 19.07 -20.59
CA ASP A 79 -16.40 19.00 -19.91
C ASP A 79 -16.54 18.35 -18.52
N LEU A 80 -17.56 18.77 -17.74
CA LEU A 80 -17.86 18.20 -16.43
C LEU A 80 -18.17 16.69 -16.48
N ILE A 81 -19.01 16.26 -17.43
CA ILE A 81 -19.36 14.82 -17.59
C ILE A 81 -18.15 14.01 -18.03
N GLY A 82 -17.33 14.55 -18.94
CA GLY A 82 -16.11 13.88 -19.39
C GLY A 82 -15.10 13.72 -18.27
N GLU A 83 -14.90 14.76 -17.47
CA GLU A 83 -14.03 14.72 -16.29
C GLU A 83 -14.57 13.72 -15.24
N ALA A 84 -15.86 13.77 -14.91
CA ALA A 84 -16.49 12.84 -13.98
C ALA A 84 -16.38 11.38 -14.42
N PHE A 85 -16.53 11.10 -15.72
CA PHE A 85 -16.35 9.74 -16.26
C PHE A 85 -14.93 9.24 -16.07
N ILE A 86 -13.92 10.05 -16.42
CA ILE A 86 -12.51 9.69 -16.27
C ILE A 86 -12.16 9.46 -14.78
N PHE A 87 -12.62 10.34 -13.89
CA PHE A 87 -12.46 10.17 -12.44
C PHE A 87 -13.14 8.91 -11.93
N SER A 88 -14.35 8.59 -12.39
CA SER A 88 -15.06 7.37 -12.00
C SER A 88 -14.29 6.12 -12.39
N VAL A 89 -13.74 6.07 -13.61
CA VAL A 89 -12.90 4.94 -14.07
C VAL A 89 -11.63 4.84 -13.23
N ALA A 90 -10.96 5.95 -12.92
CA ALA A 90 -9.76 5.96 -12.09
C ALA A 90 -10.04 5.49 -10.65
N VAL A 91 -11.13 5.96 -10.03
CA VAL A 91 -11.57 5.53 -8.70
C VAL A 91 -11.92 4.05 -8.70
N ALA A 92 -12.65 3.57 -9.71
CA ALA A 92 -12.98 2.16 -9.85
C ALA A 92 -11.73 1.28 -10.00
N ALA A 93 -10.74 1.70 -10.78
CA ALA A 93 -9.46 1.01 -10.93
C ALA A 93 -8.69 0.97 -9.61
N LEU A 94 -8.64 2.08 -8.86
CA LEU A 94 -8.01 2.14 -7.54
C LEU A 94 -8.68 1.18 -6.54
N ILE A 95 -10.02 1.20 -6.48
CA ILE A 95 -10.78 0.28 -5.62
C ILE A 95 -10.49 -1.17 -6.00
N PHE A 96 -10.45 -1.47 -7.31
CA PHE A 96 -10.12 -2.80 -7.81
C PHE A 96 -8.70 -3.23 -7.39
N GLU A 97 -7.71 -2.34 -7.49
CA GLU A 97 -6.34 -2.61 -7.04
C GLU A 97 -6.28 -2.85 -5.54
N VAL A 98 -6.97 -2.05 -4.72
CA VAL A 98 -7.01 -2.21 -3.26
C VAL A 98 -7.66 -3.54 -2.88
N GLN A 99 -8.80 -3.88 -3.49
CA GLN A 99 -9.49 -5.14 -3.25
C GLN A 99 -8.63 -6.35 -3.67
N ARG A 100 -7.95 -6.24 -4.81
CA ARG A 100 -7.03 -7.27 -5.30
C ARG A 100 -5.80 -7.41 -4.41
N ASN A 101 -5.22 -6.31 -3.94
CA ASN A 101 -4.08 -6.31 -3.04
C ASN A 101 -4.42 -6.88 -1.66
N ALA A 102 -5.59 -6.58 -1.10
CA ALA A 102 -6.03 -7.14 0.17
C ALA A 102 -6.04 -8.68 0.16
N ARG A 103 -6.47 -9.28 -0.96
CA ARG A 103 -6.45 -10.75 -1.14
C ARG A 103 -5.02 -11.31 -1.23
N SER A 104 -4.08 -10.54 -1.79
CA SER A 104 -2.68 -10.94 -1.87
C SER A 104 -1.96 -10.77 -0.53
N GLU A 105 -2.26 -9.73 0.24
CA GLU A 105 -1.66 -9.48 1.55
C GLU A 105 -2.13 -10.52 2.58
N ALA A 106 -3.42 -10.90 2.56
CA ALA A 106 -3.94 -11.98 3.41
C ALA A 106 -3.18 -13.30 3.19
N ARG A 107 -2.91 -13.67 1.93
CA ARG A 107 -2.12 -14.88 1.60
C ARG A 107 -0.68 -14.81 2.09
N LYS A 108 -0.04 -13.63 2.00
CA LYS A 108 1.32 -13.44 2.54
C LYS A 108 1.34 -13.50 4.06
N GLU A 109 0.29 -13.02 4.72
CA GLU A 109 0.18 -13.08 6.17
C GLU A 109 -0.06 -14.52 6.67
N GLU A 110 -0.89 -15.29 5.97
CA GLU A 110 -1.07 -16.73 6.21
C GLU A 110 0.25 -17.50 6.03
N ALA A 111 0.99 -17.25 4.94
CA ALA A 111 2.30 -17.87 4.71
C ALA A 111 3.31 -17.53 5.83
N ARG A 112 3.39 -16.25 6.24
CA ARG A 112 4.26 -15.82 7.36
C ARG A 112 3.87 -16.48 8.68
N ARG A 113 2.57 -16.68 8.94
CA ARG A 113 2.11 -17.40 10.14
C ARG A 113 2.53 -18.86 10.13
N GLN A 114 2.43 -19.53 8.99
CA GLN A 114 2.89 -20.91 8.84
C GLN A 114 4.39 -21.05 9.08
N GLU A 115 5.22 -20.14 8.53
CA GLU A 115 6.66 -20.12 8.79
C GLU A 115 6.98 -19.92 10.28
N LEU A 116 6.27 -19.01 10.96
CA LEU A 116 6.41 -18.79 12.40
C LEU A 116 6.04 -20.03 13.22
N GLU A 117 4.97 -20.74 12.86
CA GLU A 117 4.58 -21.99 13.52
C GLU A 117 5.63 -23.09 13.30
N GLU A 118 6.20 -23.18 12.10
CA GLU A 118 7.26 -24.15 11.83
C GLU A 118 8.53 -23.85 12.62
N LEU A 119 8.94 -22.58 12.70
CA LEU A 119 10.09 -22.17 13.51
C LEU A 119 9.88 -22.49 15.00
N LYS A 120 8.69 -22.21 15.55
CA LYS A 120 8.36 -22.57 16.94
C LYS A 120 8.46 -24.07 17.19
N ARG A 121 7.98 -24.91 16.26
CA ARG A 121 8.12 -26.37 16.37
C ARG A 121 9.59 -26.81 16.38
N ARG A 122 10.43 -26.18 15.56
CA ARG A 122 11.88 -26.44 15.54
C ARG A 122 12.55 -26.00 16.85
N GLU A 123 12.15 -24.87 17.41
CA GLU A 123 12.63 -24.45 18.75
C GLU A 123 12.23 -25.46 19.82
N GLU A 124 10.99 -25.94 19.82
CA GLU A 124 10.51 -26.96 20.77
C GLU A 124 11.26 -28.30 20.62
N SER A 125 11.56 -28.74 19.39
CA SER A 125 12.32 -29.98 19.18
C SER A 125 13.76 -29.84 19.66
N ILE A 126 14.41 -28.71 19.34
CA ILE A 126 15.78 -28.42 19.81
C ILE A 126 15.81 -28.32 21.34
N ALA A 127 14.80 -27.73 21.96
CA ALA A 127 14.71 -27.65 23.42
C ALA A 127 14.63 -29.04 24.07
N LYS A 128 13.85 -29.96 23.50
CA LYS A 128 13.78 -31.36 23.95
C LYS A 128 15.11 -32.09 23.78
N GLU A 129 15.76 -31.93 22.63
CA GLU A 129 17.08 -32.53 22.39
C GLU A 129 18.14 -32.02 23.38
N LEU A 130 18.10 -30.73 23.72
CA LEU A 130 18.97 -30.15 24.76
C LEU A 130 18.69 -30.73 26.15
N GLU A 131 17.43 -30.96 26.49
CA GLU A 131 17.04 -31.55 27.77
C GLU A 131 17.48 -33.02 27.87
N ASP A 132 17.25 -33.81 26.82
CA ASP A 132 17.74 -35.19 26.73
C ASP A 132 19.26 -35.28 26.81
N LEU A 133 19.98 -34.36 26.16
CA LEU A 133 21.44 -34.33 26.21
C LEU A 133 21.94 -33.98 27.61
N LYS A 134 21.27 -33.06 28.31
CA LYS A 134 21.58 -32.74 29.72
C LYS A 134 21.35 -33.95 30.63
N LEU A 135 20.26 -34.69 30.45
CA LEU A 135 19.98 -35.90 31.22
C LEU A 135 21.09 -36.94 31.03
N LYS A 136 21.46 -37.24 29.78
CA LYS A 136 22.56 -38.18 29.46
C LYS A 136 23.90 -37.75 30.06
N LEU A 137 24.22 -36.45 30.01
CA LEU A 137 25.43 -35.92 30.65
C LEU A 137 25.43 -36.12 32.17
N SER A 138 24.29 -35.87 32.82
CA SER A 138 24.16 -36.06 34.27
C SER A 138 24.31 -37.53 34.68
N GLU A 139 23.79 -38.45 33.87
CA GLU A 139 23.92 -39.90 34.09
C GLU A 139 25.39 -40.35 33.96
N ILE A 140 26.10 -39.87 32.93
CA ILE A 140 27.53 -40.14 32.76
C ILE A 140 28.34 -39.57 33.93
N GLU A 141 28.02 -38.37 34.41
CA GLU A 141 28.69 -37.76 35.56
C GLU A 141 28.50 -38.60 36.84
N GLN A 142 27.27 -39.09 37.08
CA GLN A 142 27.00 -39.98 38.21
C GLN A 142 27.72 -41.32 38.09
N LEU A 143 27.77 -41.92 36.89
CA LEU A 143 28.51 -43.15 36.64
C LEU A 143 30.03 -42.96 36.83
N ALA A 144 30.58 -41.81 36.43
CA ALA A 144 31.99 -41.46 36.63
C ALA A 144 32.33 -41.26 38.11
N LYS A 145 31.43 -40.61 38.88
CA LYS A 145 31.56 -40.46 40.33
C LYS A 145 31.45 -41.80 41.06
N GLY A 146 30.50 -42.66 40.67
CA GLY A 146 30.30 -43.99 41.25
C GLY A 146 31.42 -45.00 40.97
N ARG A 147 32.14 -44.85 39.84
CA ARG A 147 33.34 -45.65 39.52
C ARG A 147 34.66 -45.11 40.10
N GLY A 148 34.63 -44.02 40.88
CA GLY A 148 35.84 -43.44 41.50
C GLY A 148 36.81 -42.78 40.51
N LEU A 149 36.38 -42.48 39.28
CA LEU A 149 37.22 -41.90 38.22
C LEU A 149 37.43 -40.39 38.35
N THR A 150 36.73 -39.72 39.27
CA THR A 150 36.91 -38.31 39.60
C THR A 150 38.32 -37.95 40.06
N GLY A 151 39.11 -38.93 40.53
CA GLY A 151 40.53 -38.73 40.89
C GLY A 151 41.50 -38.71 39.71
N ILE A 152 41.14 -39.28 38.55
CA ILE A 152 42.09 -39.47 37.43
C ILE A 152 42.04 -38.30 36.42
N LEU A 153 40.91 -37.59 36.34
CA LEU A 153 40.74 -36.47 35.40
C LEU A 153 41.42 -35.16 35.84
N ASN A 154 41.90 -35.06 37.09
CA ASN A 154 42.59 -33.87 37.59
C ASN A 154 44.10 -33.80 37.26
N LEU A 155 44.65 -34.81 36.58
CA LEU A 155 46.08 -34.89 36.27
C LEU A 155 46.48 -34.27 34.93
N LYS A 156 45.54 -33.81 34.10
CA LYS A 156 45.82 -33.20 32.79
C LYS A 156 45.41 -31.73 32.71
N ARG A 157 45.73 -30.93 33.74
CA ARG A 157 45.59 -29.46 33.70
C ARG A 157 46.84 -28.69 34.17
N VAL A 158 47.99 -29.36 34.32
CA VAL A 158 49.24 -28.75 34.86
C VAL A 158 50.34 -28.57 33.80
N HIS A 159 50.04 -28.65 32.50
CA HIS A 159 51.05 -28.31 31.49
C HIS A 159 50.45 -27.50 30.33
N GLY A 160 50.82 -26.22 30.27
CA GLY A 160 50.56 -25.36 29.12
C GLY A 160 50.14 -23.94 29.45
N THR A 161 50.81 -23.26 30.38
CA THR A 161 50.83 -21.78 30.39
C THR A 161 52.16 -21.34 29.77
N GLU A 162 52.08 -20.28 28.97
CA GLU A 162 53.15 -19.52 28.30
C GLU A 162 53.46 -19.92 26.86
N VAL A 163 52.93 -19.15 25.89
CA VAL A 163 53.73 -18.30 24.97
C VAL A 163 52.84 -17.16 24.43
N GLY A 164 53.24 -15.92 24.70
CA GLY A 164 53.42 -14.90 23.64
C GLY A 164 52.27 -13.99 23.22
N LYS A 165 52.27 -12.76 23.75
CA LYS A 165 51.74 -11.52 23.16
C LYS A 165 52.31 -11.22 21.76
N ALA A 166 51.46 -10.75 20.83
CA ALA A 166 51.68 -9.65 19.84
C ALA A 166 50.35 -9.44 19.06
N ALA A 167 49.60 -8.34 19.16
CA ALA A 167 49.75 -7.07 18.41
C ALA A 167 50.02 -7.32 16.90
N ALA A 168 49.29 -6.81 15.89
CA ALA A 168 48.14 -5.92 15.71
C ALA A 168 47.61 -6.15 14.24
N PRO A 169 46.58 -5.44 13.74
CA PRO A 169 45.82 -5.76 12.51
C PRO A 169 46.42 -5.17 11.22
N LEU A 170 45.94 -5.57 10.03
CA LEU A 170 45.77 -4.76 8.79
C LEU A 170 45.35 -5.63 7.57
N ARG A 171 44.31 -5.14 6.85
CA ARG A 171 44.02 -5.05 5.38
C ARG A 171 44.46 -6.18 4.42
N GLU A 172 43.73 -6.55 3.37
CA GLU A 172 42.94 -5.77 2.38
C GLU A 172 41.55 -6.34 2.06
#